data_AF-A0A966K4Q9-F1
#
_entry.id   AF-A0A966K4Q9-F1
#
_cell.length_a   1.000
_cell.length_b   1.000
_cell.length_c   1.000
_cell.angle_alpha   90.00
_cell.angle_beta   90.00
_cell.angle_gamma   90.00
#
_symmetry.space_group_name_H-M   'P 1'
#
loop_
_entity.id
_entity.type
_entity.pdbx_description
1 polymer ?
#
loop_
_entity_poly.entity_id
_entity_poly.type
_entity_poly.pdbx_seq_one_letter_code
_entity_poly.pdbx_strand_id
1 'polypeptide(L)'
;LYEFGKRGGRFPAYTPIVAGGENACVLHYIENNQDLNESDLILVDAGCEYKMYASDITRTFPVGGKFSEEQLAIYNIVLEANKAAIDAVKTGNNIMEPQVISEKVITKGLVELGILNGNPDELHKEGAFKDFYMHKIGHWLGLDVHDVGDYMEDGEFMQFKPGMITTIEPGIYISSSMNVDDKWKGIGVRIEDDILVTNDGNINLTEKVPSCPKEIESLMA
;
A
#
# COMPACT_ATOMS: atom_id res chain seq x y z
N LEU A 1 -4.13 -17.34 -7.49
CA LEU A 1 -4.51 -17.85 -8.85
C LEU A 1 -5.76 -18.72 -8.86
N TYR A 2 -5.89 -19.76 -8.02
CA TYR A 2 -7.08 -20.64 -8.02
C TYR A 2 -8.41 -19.87 -7.89
N GLU A 3 -8.53 -18.98 -6.89
CA GLU A 3 -9.77 -18.22 -6.68
C GLU A 3 -10.09 -17.28 -7.85
N PHE A 4 -9.08 -16.66 -8.47
CA PHE A 4 -9.25 -15.84 -9.67
C PHE A 4 -9.89 -16.66 -10.79
N GLY A 5 -9.30 -17.81 -11.13
CA GLY A 5 -9.78 -18.70 -12.19
C GLY A 5 -11.20 -19.23 -11.92
N LYS A 6 -11.49 -19.60 -10.67
CA LYS A 6 -12.82 -20.04 -10.22
C LYS A 6 -13.90 -18.97 -10.40
N ARG A 7 -13.53 -17.69 -10.26
CA ARG A 7 -14.44 -16.53 -10.42
C ARG A 7 -14.45 -15.94 -11.83
N GLY A 8 -13.69 -16.52 -12.77
CA GLY A 8 -13.67 -16.13 -14.18
C GLY A 8 -12.53 -15.18 -14.57
N GLY A 9 -11.70 -14.72 -13.63
CA GLY A 9 -10.44 -14.02 -13.91
C GLY A 9 -9.34 -15.04 -14.19
N ARG A 10 -9.22 -15.50 -15.45
CA ARG A 10 -8.38 -16.66 -15.79
C ARG A 10 -6.89 -16.41 -15.60
N PHE A 11 -6.47 -15.15 -15.59
CA PHE A 11 -5.09 -14.71 -15.46
C PHE A 11 -4.98 -13.64 -14.37
N PRO A 12 -3.84 -13.54 -13.67
CA PRO A 12 -3.56 -12.38 -12.84
C PRO A 12 -3.26 -11.16 -13.74
N ALA A 13 -3.49 -9.95 -13.24
CA ALA A 13 -3.18 -8.71 -13.97
C ALA A 13 -1.65 -8.48 -14.08
N TYR A 14 -0.89 -9.01 -13.13
CA TYR A 14 0.56 -8.96 -13.05
C TYR A 14 1.07 -10.19 -12.28
N THR A 15 2.38 -10.41 -12.22
CA THR A 15 2.95 -11.54 -11.46
C THR A 15 2.71 -11.33 -9.96
N PRO A 16 1.96 -12.22 -9.27
CA PRO A 16 1.68 -12.05 -7.85
C PRO A 16 2.97 -12.01 -7.00
N ILE A 17 2.99 -11.13 -6.02
CA ILE A 17 4.04 -10.99 -5.01
C ILE A 17 3.53 -11.63 -3.72
N VAL A 18 4.28 -12.58 -3.19
CA VAL A 18 3.96 -13.29 -1.93
C VAL A 18 5.20 -13.30 -1.06
N ALA A 19 5.38 -12.23 -0.31
CA ALA A 19 6.64 -11.88 0.32
C ALA A 19 6.55 -12.01 1.86
N GLY A 20 7.13 -13.09 2.41
CA GLY A 20 7.25 -13.31 3.85
C GLY A 20 8.52 -12.71 4.44
N GLY A 21 8.41 -12.14 5.64
CA GLY A 21 9.54 -11.59 6.41
C GLY A 21 10.29 -10.48 5.66
N GLU A 22 11.62 -10.54 5.66
CA GLU A 22 12.51 -9.59 4.97
C GLU A 22 12.19 -9.43 3.47
N ASN A 23 11.61 -10.46 2.83
CA ASN A 23 11.25 -10.37 1.41
C ASN A 23 10.20 -9.28 1.17
N ALA A 24 9.38 -8.93 2.17
CA ALA A 24 8.41 -7.84 2.06
C ALA A 24 9.08 -6.47 1.84
N CYS A 25 10.38 -6.33 2.13
CA CYS A 25 11.18 -5.13 1.84
C CYS A 25 11.66 -5.05 0.38
N VAL A 26 11.41 -6.09 -0.44
CA VAL A 26 11.69 -6.09 -1.88
C VAL A 26 10.37 -5.83 -2.63
N LEU A 27 10.22 -4.61 -3.16
CA LEU A 27 8.93 -4.11 -3.67
C LEU A 27 8.23 -5.06 -4.65
N HIS A 28 8.98 -5.64 -5.59
CA HIS A 28 8.48 -6.61 -6.57
C HIS A 28 9.13 -7.99 -6.38
N TYR A 29 9.04 -8.55 -5.16
CA TYR A 29 9.48 -9.91 -4.88
C TYR A 29 8.58 -10.95 -5.57
N ILE A 30 9.09 -11.58 -6.62
CA ILE A 30 8.34 -12.58 -7.42
C ILE A 30 8.89 -14.00 -7.32
N GLU A 31 10.00 -14.19 -6.58
CA GLU A 31 10.63 -15.51 -6.43
C GLU A 31 9.69 -16.48 -5.71
N ASN A 32 8.91 -15.99 -4.73
CA ASN A 32 7.80 -16.71 -4.07
C ASN A 32 8.17 -18.14 -3.65
N ASN A 33 9.41 -18.33 -3.15
CA ASN A 33 10.02 -19.65 -2.96
C ASN A 33 10.66 -19.85 -1.57
N GLN A 34 10.41 -18.93 -0.63
CA GLN A 34 10.90 -19.04 0.74
C GLN A 34 9.83 -19.65 1.65
N ASP A 35 10.28 -20.39 2.65
CA ASP A 35 9.42 -20.85 3.74
C ASP A 35 8.94 -19.64 4.58
N LEU A 36 7.71 -19.73 5.10
CA LEU A 36 7.13 -18.71 5.98
C LEU A 36 7.34 -19.12 7.43
N ASN A 37 7.85 -18.19 8.27
CA ASN A 37 7.91 -18.41 9.71
C ASN A 37 6.66 -17.85 10.39
N GLU A 38 6.22 -18.50 11.47
CA GLU A 38 5.02 -18.10 12.22
C GLU A 38 5.08 -16.66 12.76
N SER A 39 6.29 -16.18 13.08
CA SER A 39 6.53 -14.82 13.56
C SER A 39 6.52 -13.75 12.47
N ASP A 40 6.55 -14.13 11.20
CA ASP A 40 6.71 -13.18 10.10
C ASP A 40 5.39 -12.47 9.78
N LEU A 41 5.51 -11.28 9.19
CA LEU A 41 4.45 -10.77 8.31
C LEU A 41 4.58 -11.41 6.94
N ILE A 42 3.46 -11.51 6.23
CA ILE A 42 3.42 -11.78 4.81
C ILE A 42 2.72 -10.63 4.09
N LEU A 43 3.37 -10.07 3.09
CA LEU A 43 2.82 -9.09 2.17
C LEU A 43 2.40 -9.82 0.89
N VAL A 44 1.12 -9.74 0.55
CA VAL A 44 0.56 -10.29 -0.68
C VAL A 44 0.05 -9.14 -1.52
N ASP A 45 0.68 -8.95 -2.68
CA ASP A 45 0.27 -7.99 -3.70
C ASP A 45 -0.11 -8.81 -4.95
N ALA A 46 -1.41 -8.85 -5.21
CA ALA A 46 -1.98 -9.70 -6.25
C ALA A 46 -3.36 -9.24 -6.74
N GLY A 47 -3.45 -9.10 -8.05
CA GLY A 47 -4.65 -8.69 -8.76
C GLY A 47 -5.09 -9.70 -9.83
N CYS A 48 -6.39 -9.78 -10.10
CA CYS A 48 -6.90 -10.56 -11.23
C CYS A 48 -7.12 -9.66 -12.45
N GLU A 49 -6.98 -10.24 -13.65
CA GLU A 49 -7.52 -9.63 -14.86
C GLU A 49 -8.90 -10.24 -15.15
N TYR A 50 -9.93 -9.39 -15.19
CA TYR A 50 -11.30 -9.80 -15.50
C TYR A 50 -11.88 -8.98 -16.64
N LYS A 51 -12.22 -9.67 -17.75
CA LYS A 51 -12.67 -9.03 -19.00
C LYS A 51 -11.70 -7.92 -19.47
N MET A 52 -10.41 -8.21 -19.39
CA MET A 52 -9.29 -7.30 -19.70
C MET A 52 -9.06 -6.15 -18.70
N TYR A 53 -9.88 -5.99 -17.65
CA TYR A 53 -9.63 -4.98 -16.63
C TYR A 53 -8.82 -5.57 -15.49
N ALA A 54 -7.79 -4.86 -15.05
CA ALA A 54 -6.99 -5.16 -13.88
C ALA A 54 -7.72 -4.75 -12.59
N SER A 55 -7.50 -5.53 -11.54
CA SER A 55 -7.63 -5.11 -10.14
C SER A 55 -6.24 -5.09 -9.52
N ASP A 56 -6.00 -4.28 -8.49
CA ASP A 56 -4.73 -4.25 -7.78
C ASP A 56 -4.95 -4.22 -6.26
N ILE A 57 -4.39 -5.19 -5.53
CA ILE A 57 -4.64 -5.30 -4.10
C ILE A 57 -3.37 -5.80 -3.42
N THR A 58 -2.88 -4.98 -2.50
CA THR A 58 -1.91 -5.37 -1.50
C THR A 58 -2.53 -5.47 -0.10
N ARG A 59 -2.28 -6.59 0.58
CA ARG A 59 -2.53 -6.76 2.02
C ARG A 59 -1.31 -7.37 2.70
N THR A 60 -0.95 -6.81 3.85
CA THR A 60 0.03 -7.41 4.77
C THR A 60 -0.68 -7.97 6.00
N PHE A 61 -0.31 -9.17 6.45
CA PHE A 61 -0.91 -9.80 7.63
C PHE A 61 0.09 -10.76 8.32
N PRO A 62 -0.08 -11.07 9.61
CA PRO A 62 0.82 -11.97 10.34
C PRO A 62 0.61 -13.41 9.91
N VAL A 63 1.70 -14.13 9.60
CA VAL A 63 1.63 -15.55 9.22
C VAL A 63 0.98 -16.39 10.32
N GLY A 64 1.35 -16.15 11.58
CA GLY A 64 0.76 -16.80 12.76
C GLY A 64 -0.63 -16.26 13.18
N GLY A 65 -1.24 -15.37 12.40
CA GLY A 65 -2.60 -14.87 12.66
C GLY A 65 -2.74 -13.80 13.74
N LYS A 66 -1.63 -13.36 14.37
CA LYS A 66 -1.62 -12.27 15.35
C LYS A 66 -0.42 -11.35 15.15
N PHE A 67 -0.65 -10.04 15.15
CA PHE A 67 0.43 -9.07 15.02
C PHE A 67 1.26 -9.00 16.31
N SER A 68 2.58 -8.87 16.18
CA SER A 68 3.43 -8.37 17.28
C SER A 68 3.15 -6.89 17.56
N GLU A 69 3.64 -6.37 18.68
CA GLU A 69 3.51 -4.94 19.01
C GLU A 69 4.18 -4.06 17.95
N GLU A 70 5.37 -4.44 17.49
CA GLU A 70 6.14 -3.72 16.48
C GLU A 70 5.50 -3.79 15.09
N GLN A 71 5.04 -4.98 14.69
CA GLN A 71 4.33 -5.18 13.42
C GLN A 71 3.06 -4.32 13.39
N LEU A 72 2.29 -4.34 14.48
CA LEU A 72 1.06 -3.57 14.60
C LEU A 72 1.33 -2.06 14.59
N ALA A 73 2.42 -1.61 15.20
CA ALA A 73 2.80 -0.19 15.21
C ALA A 73 3.07 0.33 13.79
N ILE A 74 3.88 -0.38 12.99
CA ILE A 74 4.15 -0.02 11.60
C ILE A 74 2.88 -0.14 10.76
N TYR A 75 2.12 -1.23 10.94
CA TYR A 75 0.88 -1.46 10.22
C TYR A 75 -0.14 -0.33 10.40
N ASN A 76 -0.31 0.16 11.63
CA ASN A 76 -1.26 1.23 11.91
C ASN A 76 -0.88 2.56 11.24
N ILE A 77 0.42 2.86 11.11
CA ILE A 77 0.87 4.06 10.39
C ILE A 77 0.51 3.93 8.90
N VAL A 78 0.78 2.77 8.29
CA VAL A 78 0.43 2.52 6.88
C VAL A 78 -1.09 2.58 6.68
N LEU A 79 -1.87 2.01 7.59
CA LEU A 79 -3.33 2.05 7.54
C LEU A 79 -3.89 3.47 7.68
N GLU A 80 -3.31 4.29 8.57
CA GLU A 80 -3.68 5.71 8.69
C GLU A 80 -3.36 6.47 7.40
N ALA A 81 -2.17 6.24 6.82
CA ALA A 81 -1.75 6.86 5.57
C ALA A 81 -2.67 6.47 4.41
N ASN A 82 -3.07 5.19 4.31
CA ASN A 82 -3.97 4.68 3.28
C ASN A 82 -5.34 5.36 3.39
N LYS A 83 -5.95 5.36 4.57
CA LYS A 83 -7.26 5.99 4.80
C LYS A 83 -7.24 7.50 4.50
N ALA A 84 -6.24 8.22 5.02
CA ALA A 84 -6.12 9.65 4.80
C ALA A 84 -5.86 10.00 3.32
N ALA A 85 -5.11 9.16 2.59
CA ALA A 85 -4.88 9.33 1.17
C ALA A 85 -6.15 9.05 0.35
N ILE A 86 -6.92 8.00 0.66
CA ILE A 86 -8.21 7.68 0.02
C ILE A 86 -9.21 8.83 0.22
N ASP A 87 -9.29 9.43 1.41
CA ASP A 87 -10.17 10.57 1.68
C ASP A 87 -9.87 11.80 0.80
N ALA A 88 -8.64 11.91 0.28
CA ALA A 88 -8.22 12.98 -0.62
C ALA A 88 -8.48 12.69 -2.11
N VAL A 89 -8.84 11.45 -2.46
CA VAL A 89 -9.23 11.08 -3.84
C VAL A 89 -10.66 11.53 -4.06
N LYS A 90 -10.85 12.76 -4.55
CA LYS A 90 -12.18 13.31 -4.85
C LYS A 90 -12.12 14.30 -5.99
N THR A 91 -13.23 14.47 -6.70
CA THR A 91 -13.33 15.38 -7.85
C THR A 91 -12.81 16.78 -7.50
N GLY A 92 -11.91 17.30 -8.34
CA GLY A 92 -11.29 18.62 -8.21
C GLY A 92 -10.03 18.67 -7.34
N ASN A 93 -9.76 17.65 -6.53
CA ASN A 93 -8.48 17.57 -5.80
C ASN A 93 -7.32 17.29 -6.77
N ASN A 94 -6.14 17.79 -6.44
CA ASN A 94 -4.93 17.52 -7.21
C ASN A 94 -4.51 16.05 -7.02
N ILE A 95 -4.10 15.38 -8.10
CA ILE A 95 -3.72 13.95 -8.02
C ILE A 95 -2.50 13.67 -7.13
N MET A 96 -1.69 14.68 -6.81
CA MET A 96 -0.56 14.57 -5.88
C MET A 96 -0.94 14.79 -4.42
N GLU A 97 -2.18 15.20 -4.12
CA GLU A 97 -2.62 15.44 -2.75
C GLU A 97 -2.59 14.16 -1.89
N PRO A 98 -3.06 12.98 -2.36
CA PRO A 98 -2.91 11.72 -1.63
C PRO A 98 -1.45 11.36 -1.32
N GLN A 99 -0.53 11.61 -2.26
CA GLN A 99 0.90 11.38 -2.06
C GLN A 99 1.40 12.20 -0.87
N VAL A 100 1.21 13.52 -0.91
CA VAL A 100 1.72 14.43 0.14
C VAL A 100 1.12 14.10 1.50
N ILE A 101 -0.16 13.72 1.55
CA ILE A 101 -0.81 13.30 2.80
C ILE A 101 -0.17 12.03 3.35
N SER A 102 0.00 11.00 2.53
CA SER A 102 0.61 9.72 2.96
C SER A 102 2.03 9.91 3.48
N GLU A 103 2.84 10.73 2.80
CA GLU A 103 4.22 11.02 3.20
C GLU A 103 4.27 11.73 4.57
N LYS A 104 3.37 12.68 4.82
CA LYS A 104 3.30 13.39 6.10
C LYS A 104 2.88 12.48 7.25
N VAL A 105 1.86 11.64 7.03
CA VAL A 105 1.40 10.65 8.03
C VAL A 105 2.53 9.69 8.36
N ILE A 106 3.19 9.11 7.35
CA ILE A 106 4.31 8.20 7.54
C ILE A 106 5.47 8.89 8.26
N THR A 107 5.87 10.09 7.83
CA THR A 107 6.98 10.84 8.47
C THR A 107 6.70 11.06 9.95
N LYS A 108 5.48 11.52 10.28
CA LYS A 108 5.05 11.75 11.67
C LYS A 108 5.07 10.44 12.47
N GLY A 109 4.49 9.36 11.95
CA GLY A 109 4.48 8.06 12.61
C GLY A 109 5.88 7.51 12.87
N LEU A 110 6.80 7.64 11.91
CA LEU A 110 8.20 7.24 12.09
C LEU A 110 8.91 8.05 13.18
N VAL A 111 8.57 9.33 13.36
CA VAL A 111 9.07 10.16 14.48
C VAL A 111 8.46 9.71 15.81
N GLU A 112 7.16 9.43 15.85
CA GLU A 112 6.48 8.95 17.07
C GLU A 112 7.02 7.61 17.57
N LEU A 113 7.47 6.74 16.65
CA LEU A 113 8.13 5.47 16.99
C LEU A 113 9.63 5.61 17.31
N GLY A 114 10.20 6.81 17.15
CA GLY A 114 11.63 7.09 17.36
C GLY A 114 12.56 6.55 16.27
N ILE A 115 12.01 6.10 15.12
CA ILE A 115 12.77 5.65 13.95
C ILE A 115 13.43 6.85 13.27
N LEU A 116 12.67 7.94 13.13
CA LEU A 116 13.18 9.26 12.76
C LEU A 116 13.26 10.17 13.99
N ASN A 117 14.19 11.12 13.98
CA ASN A 117 14.41 12.04 15.10
C ASN A 117 14.47 13.48 14.56
N GLY A 118 13.54 14.33 14.99
CA GLY A 118 13.46 15.73 14.53
C GLY A 118 12.02 16.24 14.46
N ASN A 119 11.83 17.40 13.83
CA ASN A 119 10.50 17.93 13.53
C ASN A 119 9.91 17.22 12.29
N PRO A 120 8.69 16.64 12.36
CA PRO A 120 8.10 15.92 11.24
C PRO A 120 7.92 16.73 9.95
N ASP A 121 7.59 18.02 10.05
CA ASP A 121 7.38 18.87 8.86
C ASP A 121 8.71 19.18 8.15
N GLU A 122 9.78 19.40 8.92
CA GLU A 122 11.12 19.58 8.38
C GLU A 122 11.64 18.31 7.71
N LEU A 123 11.49 17.16 8.39
CA LEU A 123 11.89 15.85 7.86
C LEU A 123 11.11 15.46 6.59
N HIS A 124 9.80 15.77 6.53
CA HIS A 124 9.00 15.55 5.32
C HIS A 124 9.53 16.36 4.15
N LYS A 125 9.82 17.65 4.39
CA LYS A 125 10.36 18.57 3.38
C LYS A 125 11.74 18.13 2.88
N GLU A 126 12.57 17.58 3.76
CA GLU A 126 13.89 17.02 3.43
C GLU A 126 13.79 15.66 2.71
N GLY A 127 12.63 14.99 2.79
CA GLY A 127 12.40 13.68 2.20
C GLY A 127 12.97 12.53 3.03
N ALA A 128 13.15 12.71 4.35
CA ALA A 128 13.74 11.71 5.25
C ALA A 128 12.95 10.38 5.31
N PHE A 129 11.64 10.42 5.01
CA PHE A 129 10.80 9.22 4.92
C PHE A 129 11.19 8.30 3.76
N LYS A 130 11.90 8.79 2.73
CA LYS A 130 12.16 8.05 1.49
C LYS A 130 13.01 6.80 1.69
N ASP A 131 13.79 6.74 2.77
CA ASP A 131 14.52 5.53 3.14
C ASP A 131 13.57 4.37 3.49
N PHE A 132 12.35 4.69 3.93
CA PHE A 132 11.33 3.73 4.38
C PHE A 132 10.13 3.63 3.44
N TYR A 133 9.83 4.69 2.68
CA TYR A 133 8.72 4.78 1.73
C TYR A 133 9.22 5.44 0.44
N MET A 134 9.73 4.62 -0.48
CA MET A 134 10.51 5.05 -1.65
C MET A 134 9.73 5.12 -2.97
N HIS A 135 8.47 4.66 -2.99
CA HIS A 135 7.64 4.62 -4.19
C HIS A 135 6.53 5.68 -4.17
N LYS A 136 5.74 5.72 -5.24
CA LYS A 136 4.56 6.59 -5.34
C LYS A 136 3.37 5.96 -4.64
N ILE A 137 2.40 6.80 -4.28
CA ILE A 137 1.17 6.43 -3.58
C ILE A 137 0.21 5.62 -4.44
N GLY A 138 0.40 5.60 -5.75
CA GLY A 138 -0.45 4.85 -6.67
C GLY A 138 -0.28 5.27 -8.11
N HIS A 139 -1.10 4.66 -8.96
CA HIS A 139 -1.11 4.83 -10.40
C HIS A 139 -2.53 4.65 -10.96
N TRP A 140 -2.74 5.10 -12.20
CA TRP A 140 -3.96 4.76 -12.93
C TRP A 140 -4.13 3.27 -13.09
N LEU A 141 -5.39 2.82 -13.08
CA LEU A 141 -5.76 1.42 -13.18
C LEU A 141 -6.91 1.24 -14.18
N GLY A 142 -6.77 0.28 -15.09
CA GLY A 142 -7.78 0.01 -16.09
C GLY A 142 -7.49 -1.25 -16.88
N LEU A 143 -7.18 -1.13 -18.17
CA LEU A 143 -6.88 -2.31 -19.00
C LEU A 143 -5.46 -2.85 -18.73
N ASP A 144 -4.52 -1.94 -18.45
CA ASP A 144 -3.22 -2.28 -17.90
C ASP A 144 -3.22 -1.99 -16.38
N VAL A 145 -2.41 -2.73 -15.61
CA VAL A 145 -2.28 -2.50 -14.15
C VAL A 145 -1.75 -1.09 -13.87
N HIS A 146 -0.69 -0.70 -14.58
CA HIS A 146 -0.24 0.68 -14.67
C HIS A 146 -0.85 1.27 -15.94
N ASP A 147 -2.07 1.78 -15.83
CA ASP A 147 -2.88 2.16 -16.99
C ASP A 147 -2.39 3.45 -17.66
N VAL A 148 -2.86 3.63 -18.90
CA VAL A 148 -2.58 4.84 -19.69
C VAL A 148 -3.24 6.09 -19.09
N GLY A 149 -2.72 7.25 -19.44
CA GLY A 149 -3.30 8.55 -19.08
C GLY A 149 -2.23 9.53 -18.60
N ASP A 150 -2.34 10.78 -19.03
CA ASP A 150 -1.41 11.82 -18.60
C ASP A 150 -1.69 12.18 -17.13
N TYR A 151 -0.63 12.29 -16.33
CA TYR A 151 -0.69 12.80 -14.95
C TYR A 151 -0.67 14.34 -14.91
N MET A 152 -0.45 14.98 -16.06
CA MET A 152 -0.32 16.43 -16.20
C MET A 152 -1.39 16.97 -17.15
N GLU A 153 -1.96 18.12 -16.83
CA GLU A 153 -2.89 18.86 -17.69
C GLU A 153 -2.45 20.33 -17.69
N ASP A 154 -2.21 20.90 -18.88
CA ASP A 154 -1.77 22.29 -19.07
C ASP A 154 -0.53 22.72 -18.25
N GLY A 155 0.40 21.79 -18.03
CA GLY A 155 1.67 22.04 -17.33
C GLY A 155 1.60 21.90 -15.80
N GLU A 156 0.42 21.58 -15.26
CA GLU A 156 0.19 21.31 -13.84
C GLU A 156 -0.21 19.85 -13.63
N PHE A 157 -0.09 19.34 -12.40
CA PHE A 157 -0.66 18.04 -12.06
C PHE A 157 -2.17 18.07 -12.24
N MET A 158 -2.71 17.01 -12.85
CA MET A 158 -4.13 16.88 -13.13
C MET A 158 -4.96 16.95 -11.84
N GLN A 159 -6.23 17.34 -11.97
CA GLN A 159 -7.21 17.17 -10.92
C GLN A 159 -8.02 15.90 -11.16
N PHE A 160 -8.38 15.18 -10.10
CA PHE A 160 -9.27 14.03 -10.20
C PHE A 160 -10.61 14.44 -10.83
N LYS A 161 -11.09 13.62 -11.78
CA LYS A 161 -12.37 13.78 -12.47
C LYS A 161 -13.20 12.50 -12.28
N PRO A 162 -14.54 12.60 -12.24
CA PRO A 162 -15.41 11.42 -12.13
C PRO A 162 -15.09 10.40 -13.22
N GLY A 163 -15.00 9.12 -12.84
CA GLY A 163 -14.69 8.02 -13.74
C GLY A 163 -13.21 7.62 -13.82
N MET A 164 -12.30 8.42 -13.26
CA MET A 164 -10.90 8.00 -13.07
C MET A 164 -10.81 6.91 -12.01
N ILE A 165 -9.89 5.96 -12.20
CA ILE A 165 -9.58 4.91 -11.23
C ILE A 165 -8.09 4.96 -10.93
N THR A 166 -7.72 4.99 -9.66
CA THR A 166 -6.33 4.99 -9.18
C THR A 166 -6.16 3.99 -8.04
N THR A 167 -4.98 3.40 -7.92
CA THR A 167 -4.58 2.71 -6.69
C THR A 167 -4.22 3.72 -5.60
N ILE A 168 -4.31 3.31 -4.33
CA ILE A 168 -3.76 4.01 -3.16
C ILE A 168 -3.03 2.99 -2.28
N GLU A 169 -1.71 3.01 -2.31
CA GLU A 169 -0.82 1.93 -1.87
C GLU A 169 0.35 2.39 -0.98
N PRO A 170 0.15 3.15 0.10
CA PRO A 170 1.27 3.53 0.96
C PRO A 170 1.95 2.29 1.55
N GLY A 171 3.25 2.41 1.83
CA GLY A 171 4.03 1.34 2.45
C GLY A 171 5.20 1.84 3.28
N ILE A 172 5.63 1.00 4.23
CA ILE A 172 6.84 1.19 5.04
C ILE A 172 7.66 -0.09 4.95
N TYR A 173 8.94 0.04 4.61
CA TYR A 173 9.87 -1.08 4.45
C TYR A 173 11.13 -0.79 5.25
N ILE A 174 11.43 -1.66 6.22
CA ILE A 174 12.56 -1.52 7.13
C ILE A 174 13.47 -2.73 6.93
N SER A 175 14.40 -2.66 5.98
CA SER A 175 15.28 -3.79 5.67
C SER A 175 16.27 -4.08 6.80
N SER A 176 16.75 -5.32 6.89
CA SER A 176 17.71 -5.73 7.91
C SER A 176 19.04 -4.97 7.86
N SER A 177 19.35 -4.32 6.73
CA SER A 177 20.56 -3.51 6.55
C SER A 177 20.45 -2.07 7.07
N MET A 178 19.25 -1.60 7.42
CA MET A 178 19.06 -0.22 7.88
C MET A 178 19.62 0.01 9.29
N ASN A 179 20.05 1.24 9.56
CA ASN A 179 20.56 1.65 10.86
C ASN A 179 19.41 2.11 11.78
N VAL A 180 18.60 1.16 12.23
CA VAL A 180 17.50 1.35 13.19
C VAL A 180 17.57 0.28 14.29
N ASP A 181 16.79 0.43 15.36
CA ASP A 181 16.66 -0.61 16.39
C ASP A 181 16.25 -1.95 15.78
N ASP A 182 16.87 -3.05 16.26
CA ASP A 182 16.68 -4.39 15.70
C ASP A 182 15.22 -4.86 15.69
N LYS A 183 14.39 -4.36 16.62
CA LYS A 183 12.96 -4.71 16.71
C LYS A 183 12.14 -4.27 15.49
N TRP A 184 12.64 -3.31 14.70
CA TRP A 184 11.96 -2.82 13.50
C TRP A 184 12.41 -3.52 12.21
N LYS A 185 13.56 -4.19 12.24
CA LYS A 185 14.21 -4.76 11.05
C LYS A 185 13.41 -5.92 10.48
N GLY A 186 13.36 -5.99 9.15
CA GLY A 186 12.62 -7.00 8.38
C GLY A 186 11.12 -6.77 8.31
N ILE A 187 10.61 -5.64 8.81
CA ILE A 187 9.19 -5.29 8.69
C ILE A 187 8.96 -4.58 7.36
N GLY A 188 8.22 -5.22 6.45
CA GLY A 188 7.66 -4.60 5.26
C GLY A 188 6.13 -4.67 5.30
N VAL A 189 5.48 -3.51 5.13
CA VAL A 189 4.02 -3.39 5.11
C VAL A 189 3.60 -2.50 3.94
N ARG A 190 2.60 -2.96 3.17
CA ARG A 190 1.86 -2.16 2.19
C ARG A 190 0.37 -2.50 2.30
N ILE A 191 -0.48 -1.49 2.17
CA ILE A 191 -1.94 -1.64 2.17
C ILE A 191 -2.46 -0.85 0.98
N GLU A 192 -3.10 -1.55 0.05
CA GLU A 192 -3.48 -0.98 -1.23
C GLU A 192 -4.94 -1.23 -1.60
N ASP A 193 -5.58 -0.20 -2.14
CA ASP A 193 -6.96 -0.27 -2.59
C ASP A 193 -7.17 0.42 -3.95
N ASP A 194 -8.13 -0.11 -4.72
CA ASP A 194 -8.55 0.44 -6.01
C ASP A 194 -9.68 1.45 -5.81
N ILE A 195 -9.46 2.70 -6.19
CA ILE A 195 -10.35 3.82 -5.89
C ILE A 195 -10.95 4.41 -7.16
N LEU A 196 -12.28 4.36 -7.28
CA LEU A 196 -13.05 5.01 -8.33
C LEU A 196 -13.46 6.42 -7.90
N VAL A 197 -13.04 7.44 -8.64
CA VAL A 197 -13.50 8.82 -8.44
C VAL A 197 -14.95 8.98 -8.89
N THR A 198 -15.78 9.58 -8.05
CA THR A 198 -17.18 9.90 -8.34
C THR A 198 -17.44 11.40 -8.27
N ASN A 199 -18.65 11.84 -8.66
CA ASN A 199 -19.02 13.26 -8.61
C ASN A 199 -18.88 13.87 -7.19
N ASP A 200 -19.20 13.09 -6.15
CA ASP A 200 -19.31 13.58 -4.77
C ASP A 200 -18.24 12.98 -3.82
N GLY A 201 -17.22 12.30 -4.35
CA GLY A 201 -16.18 11.63 -3.56
C GLY A 201 -15.51 10.49 -4.31
N ASN A 202 -15.36 9.34 -3.66
CA ASN A 202 -14.86 8.12 -4.26
C ASN A 202 -15.59 6.87 -3.78
N ILE A 203 -15.36 5.75 -4.46
CA ILE A 203 -15.77 4.40 -4.05
C ILE A 203 -14.51 3.54 -3.98
N ASN A 204 -14.27 2.92 -2.83
CA ASN A 204 -13.26 1.88 -2.70
C ASN A 204 -13.81 0.56 -3.27
N LEU A 205 -13.25 0.09 -4.38
CA LEU A 205 -13.70 -1.12 -5.09
C LEU A 205 -13.25 -2.42 -4.40
N THR A 206 -12.28 -2.31 -3.49
CA THR A 206 -11.55 -3.41 -2.84
C THR A 206 -11.81 -3.50 -1.33
N GLU A 207 -12.74 -2.69 -0.80
CA GLU A 207 -13.08 -2.62 0.63
C GLU A 207 -13.53 -3.96 1.26
N LYS A 208 -13.92 -4.94 0.44
CA LYS A 208 -14.42 -6.24 0.89
C LYS A 208 -13.36 -7.14 1.52
N VAL A 209 -12.07 -6.92 1.24
CA VAL A 209 -10.99 -7.59 1.95
C VAL A 209 -10.51 -6.70 3.09
N PRO A 210 -10.61 -7.15 4.36
CA PRO A 210 -10.39 -6.28 5.50
C PRO A 210 -8.95 -5.78 5.57
N SER A 211 -8.79 -4.53 6.01
CA SER A 211 -7.50 -3.90 6.37
C SER A 211 -7.44 -3.50 7.85
N CYS A 212 -8.52 -3.70 8.62
CA CYS A 212 -8.49 -3.49 10.06
C CYS A 212 -7.72 -4.64 10.74
N PRO A 213 -6.71 -4.40 11.58
CA PRO A 213 -5.95 -5.46 12.24
C PRO A 213 -6.84 -6.45 13.00
N LYS A 214 -7.87 -5.95 13.70
CA LYS A 214 -8.81 -6.80 14.45
C LYS A 214 -9.65 -7.70 13.56
N GLU A 215 -10.05 -7.20 12.39
CA GLU A 215 -10.82 -7.99 11.42
C GLU A 215 -9.93 -9.03 10.73
N ILE A 216 -8.67 -8.69 10.44
CA ILE A 216 -7.66 -9.62 9.92
C ILE A 216 -7.43 -10.74 10.93
N GLU A 217 -7.09 -10.42 12.18
CA GLU A 217 -6.88 -11.43 13.23
C GLU A 217 -8.14 -12.28 13.45
N SER A 218 -9.32 -11.68 13.43
CA SER A 218 -10.59 -12.41 13.57
C SER A 218 -10.91 -13.31 12.37
N LEU A 219 -10.47 -12.96 11.16
CA LEU A 219 -10.67 -13.77 9.95
C LEU A 219 -9.72 -14.98 9.92
N MET A 220 -8.54 -14.86 10.54
CA MET A 220 -7.52 -15.91 10.60
C MET A 220 -7.71 -16.90 11.76
N ALA A 221 -8.49 -16.52 12.79
CA ALA A 221 -8.74 -17.31 14.00
C ALA A 221 -9.65 -18.54 13.79
#